data_AF-A0A521X4A4-F1
#
_entry.id   AF-A0A521X4A4-F1
#
_cell.length_a   1.000
_cell.length_b   1.000
_cell.length_c   1.000
_cell.angle_alpha   90.00
_cell.angle_beta   90.00
_cell.angle_gamma   90.00
#
_symmetry.space_group_name_H-M   'P 1'
#
loop_
_entity.id
_entity.type
_entity.pdbx_description
1 polymer ?
#
loop_
_entity_poly.entity_id
_entity_poly.type
_entity_poly.pdbx_seq_one_letter_code
_entity_poly.pdbx_strand_id
1 'polypeptide(L)'
;MNVWAIDKDISLKLLLLELVHRYGENTLALNNQEQHFQAIDLCTVNEPDISAYIYTFGQNAGRYGIDLKYPISMHNIVGENENLTLDQIIEIISTHLFS
;
A
#
# COMPACT_ATOMS: atom_id res chain seq x y z
N MET A 1 6.04 2.92 -12.82
CA MET A 1 5.98 4.06 -11.87
C MET A 1 7.39 4.47 -11.44
N ASN A 2 7.77 5.76 -11.46
CA ASN A 2 9.08 6.19 -10.94
C ASN A 2 9.02 6.45 -9.43
N VAL A 3 9.35 5.43 -8.62
CA VAL A 3 9.23 5.47 -7.15
C VAL A 3 10.08 6.56 -6.51
N TRP A 4 11.27 6.83 -7.04
CA TRP A 4 12.20 7.81 -6.45
C TRP A 4 11.73 9.25 -6.60
N ALA A 5 10.97 9.54 -7.66
CA ALA A 5 10.41 10.86 -7.93
C ALA A 5 9.19 11.22 -7.07
N ILE A 6 8.65 10.25 -6.32
CA ILE A 6 7.47 10.47 -5.46
C ILE A 6 7.91 11.12 -4.15
N ASP A 7 7.21 12.15 -3.70
CA ASP A 7 7.49 12.81 -2.42
C ASP A 7 6.84 12.04 -1.26
N LYS A 8 7.45 10.91 -0.89
CA LYS A 8 7.04 10.04 0.22
C LYS A 8 8.24 9.65 1.08
N ASP A 9 7.94 9.22 2.30
CA ASP A 9 8.94 8.68 3.21
C ASP A 9 9.69 7.48 2.60
N ILE A 10 10.88 7.22 3.14
CA ILE A 10 11.78 6.21 2.59
C ILE A 10 11.19 4.80 2.71
N SER A 11 10.44 4.52 3.78
CA SER A 11 9.82 3.21 4.01
C SER A 11 8.76 2.90 2.96
N LEU A 12 7.90 3.84 2.58
CA LEU A 12 6.94 3.62 1.50
C LEU A 12 7.64 3.48 0.14
N LYS A 13 8.72 4.21 -0.11
CA LYS A 13 9.53 4.02 -1.33
C LYS A 13 10.11 2.61 -1.41
N LEU A 14 10.66 2.09 -0.32
CA LEU A 14 11.20 0.72 -0.29
C LEU A 14 10.11 -0.33 -0.53
N LEU A 15 8.93 -0.16 0.08
CA LEU A 15 7.78 -1.02 -0.19
C LEU A 15 7.38 -0.98 -1.67
N LEU A 16 7.28 0.21 -2.25
CA LEU A 16 6.92 0.38 -3.67
C LEU A 16 7.95 -0.25 -4.61
N LEU A 17 9.25 -0.12 -4.31
CA LEU A 17 10.30 -0.77 -5.09
C LEU A 17 10.17 -2.30 -5.06
N GLU A 18 9.89 -2.86 -3.88
CA GLU A 18 9.73 -4.31 -3.73
C GLU A 18 8.49 -4.81 -4.49
N LEU A 19 7.37 -4.09 -4.41
CA LEU A 19 6.15 -4.43 -5.15
C LEU A 19 6.35 -4.32 -6.67
N VAL A 20 7.01 -3.27 -7.13
CA VAL A 20 7.38 -3.09 -8.55
C VAL A 20 8.33 -4.21 -9.00
N HIS A 21 9.26 -4.62 -8.16
CA HIS A 21 10.17 -5.73 -8.46
C HIS A 21 9.41 -7.06 -8.62
N ARG A 22 8.42 -7.33 -7.75
CA ARG A 22 7.63 -8.58 -7.77
C ARG A 22 6.59 -8.63 -8.89
N TYR A 23 5.87 -7.54 -9.13
CA TYR A 23 4.70 -7.52 -10.01
C TYR A 23 4.90 -6.72 -11.29
N GLY A 24 6.00 -6.00 -11.44
CA GLY A 24 6.31 -5.18 -12.61
C GLY A 24 5.84 -3.72 -12.52
N GLU A 25 6.44 -2.85 -13.34
CA GLU A 25 6.28 -1.39 -13.25
C GLU A 25 4.91 -0.84 -13.67
N ASN A 26 4.10 -1.66 -14.37
CA ASN A 26 2.84 -1.26 -15.01
C ASN A 26 1.63 -2.03 -14.46
N THR A 27 1.78 -2.74 -13.34
CA THR A 27 0.67 -3.46 -12.69
C THR A 27 0.04 -2.66 -11.56
N LEU A 28 0.79 -1.72 -10.98
CA LEU A 28 0.40 -0.92 -9.84
C LEU A 28 0.20 0.55 -10.22
N ALA A 29 -0.79 1.17 -9.60
CA ALA A 29 -1.04 2.61 -9.66
C ALA A 29 -1.17 3.18 -8.25
N LEU A 30 -0.75 4.43 -8.09
CA LEU A 30 -1.09 5.23 -6.92
C LEU A 30 -2.31 6.07 -7.24
N ASN A 31 -3.22 6.19 -6.28
CA ASN A 31 -4.33 7.12 -6.41
C ASN A 31 -3.80 8.56 -6.34
N ASN A 32 -4.15 9.39 -7.31
CA ASN A 32 -3.59 10.74 -7.53
C ASN A 32 -4.11 11.80 -6.55
N GLN A 33 -4.81 11.41 -5.48
CA GLN A 33 -5.25 12.36 -4.47
C GLN A 33 -4.07 12.76 -3.58
N GLU A 34 -4.08 14.02 -3.15
CA GLU A 34 -3.06 14.53 -2.23
C GLU A 34 -3.12 13.72 -0.92
N GLN A 35 -2.00 13.09 -0.58
CA GLN A 35 -1.88 12.19 0.56
C GLN A 35 -0.73 12.64 1.42
N HIS A 36 -0.85 12.41 2.72
CA HIS A 36 0.22 12.65 3.69
C HIS A 36 1.54 12.02 3.24
N PHE A 37 2.69 12.65 3.55
CA PHE A 37 4.01 12.17 3.09
C PHE A 37 4.34 10.74 3.58
N GLN A 38 3.69 10.31 4.66
CA GLN A 38 3.77 8.96 5.25
C GLN A 38 2.59 8.07 4.88
N ALA A 39 1.91 8.33 3.77
CA ALA A 39 0.82 7.51 3.29
C ALA A 39 0.76 7.43 1.77
N ILE A 40 0.34 6.28 1.26
CA ILE A 40 0.02 6.02 -0.14
C ILE A 40 -1.32 5.28 -0.23
N ASP A 41 -2.03 5.44 -1.33
CA ASP A 41 -3.18 4.59 -1.69
C ASP A 41 -2.83 3.85 -2.98
N LEU A 42 -2.74 2.53 -2.88
CA LEU A 42 -2.21 1.63 -3.90
C LEU A 42 -3.34 0.77 -4.47
N CYS A 43 -3.45 0.69 -5.78
CA CYS A 43 -4.36 -0.24 -6.47
C CYS A 43 -3.65 -0.90 -7.65
N THR A 44 -4.31 -1.90 -8.26
CA THR A 44 -3.86 -2.39 -9.57
C THR A 44 -4.41 -1.50 -10.68
N VAL A 45 -3.69 -1.45 -11.81
CA VAL A 45 -4.12 -0.65 -12.97
C VAL A 45 -5.46 -1.13 -13.54
N ASN A 46 -5.76 -2.43 -13.40
CA ASN A 46 -6.96 -3.04 -13.97
C ASN A 46 -8.17 -2.97 -13.03
N GLU A 47 -7.96 -2.87 -11.72
CA GLU A 47 -9.01 -2.89 -10.69
C GLU A 47 -8.82 -1.73 -9.70
N PRO A 48 -9.09 -0.47 -10.12
CA PRO A 48 -8.86 0.71 -9.27
C PRO A 48 -9.84 0.82 -8.09
N ASP A 49 -10.96 0.08 -8.13
CA ASP A 49 -12.00 0.09 -7.09
C ASP A 49 -11.59 -0.68 -5.82
N ILE A 50 -10.56 -1.53 -5.92
CA ILE A 50 -9.93 -2.21 -4.79
C ILE A 50 -8.59 -1.54 -4.53
N SER A 51 -8.43 -0.98 -3.33
CA SER A 51 -7.20 -0.28 -2.99
C SER A 51 -6.72 -0.54 -1.57
N ALA A 52 -5.42 -0.40 -1.37
CA ALA A 52 -4.74 -0.54 -0.11
C ALA A 52 -4.19 0.83 0.30
N TYR A 53 -4.79 1.42 1.33
CA TYR A 53 -4.27 2.63 1.95
C TYR A 53 -3.20 2.25 2.97
N ILE A 54 -1.95 2.58 2.66
CA ILE A 54 -0.78 2.15 3.41
C ILE A 54 -0.13 3.36 4.06
N TYR A 55 0.22 3.25 5.34
CA TYR A 55 0.76 4.37 6.10
C TYR A 55 1.86 3.97 7.08
N THR A 56 2.76 4.91 7.38
CA THR A 56 3.84 4.75 8.38
C THR A 56 3.69 5.69 9.57
N PHE A 57 2.76 6.65 9.51
CA PHE A 57 2.47 7.51 10.66
C PHE A 57 1.75 6.71 11.76
N GLY A 58 2.08 6.98 13.03
CA GLY A 58 1.53 6.24 14.17
C GLY A 58 2.06 4.81 14.33
N GLN A 59 2.95 4.35 13.43
CA GLN A 59 3.56 3.02 13.48
C GLN A 59 4.95 3.07 14.12
N ASN A 60 5.41 1.93 14.63
CA ASN A 60 6.80 1.77 15.03
C ASN A 60 7.75 1.98 13.82
N ALA A 61 8.99 2.38 14.08
CA ALA A 61 9.97 2.61 13.03
C ALA A 61 10.13 1.36 12.13
N GLY A 62 10.00 1.56 10.82
CA GLY A 62 10.08 0.48 9.83
C GLY A 62 8.85 -0.44 9.79
N ARG A 63 7.74 -0.04 10.43
CA ARG A 63 6.46 -0.74 10.38
C ARG A 63 5.42 0.02 9.58
N TYR A 64 4.41 -0.72 9.13
CA TYR A 64 3.35 -0.22 8.28
C TYR A 64 1.99 -0.50 8.90
N GLY A 65 1.04 0.39 8.63
CA GLY A 65 -0.39 0.15 8.75
C GLY A 65 -1.02 0.04 7.37
N ILE A 66 -2.12 -0.70 7.26
CA ILE A 66 -2.86 -0.88 6.00
C ILE A 66 -4.38 -0.87 6.23
N ASP A 67 -5.11 -0.08 5.46
CA ASP A 67 -6.57 -0.14 5.39
C ASP A 67 -6.98 -0.55 3.98
N LEU A 68 -7.66 -1.68 3.87
CA LEU A 68 -8.17 -2.19 2.60
C LEU A 68 -9.51 -1.54 2.29
N LYS A 69 -9.66 -1.02 1.07
CA LYS A 69 -10.88 -0.41 0.56
C LYS A 69 -11.43 -1.33 -0.52
N TYR A 70 -12.63 -1.86 -0.27
CA TYR A 70 -13.38 -2.66 -1.23
C TYR A 70 -14.58 -1.86 -1.75
N PRO A 71 -15.04 -2.13 -2.98
CA PRO A 71 -16.23 -1.49 -3.54
C PRO A 71 -17.54 -1.91 -2.86
N ILE A 72 -17.49 -2.91 -1.97
CA ILE A 72 -18.61 -3.38 -1.17
C ILE A 72 -18.32 -2.99 0.28
N SER A 73 -19.33 -2.46 1.00
CA SER A 73 -19.26 -2.14 2.43
C SER A 73 -19.11 -3.41 3.30
N MET A 74 -17.97 -4.07 3.22
CA MET A 74 -17.63 -5.18 4.12
C MET A 74 -17.05 -4.60 5.41
N HIS A 75 -17.26 -5.29 6.54
CA HIS A 75 -16.79 -4.84 7.83
C HIS A 75 -15.26 -4.80 7.86
N ASN A 76 -14.68 -3.60 7.96
CA ASN A 76 -13.25 -3.44 8.23
C ASN A 76 -12.96 -4.01 9.62
N ILE A 77 -12.11 -5.03 9.71
CA ILE A 77 -11.60 -5.52 10.99
C ILE A 77 -10.54 -4.51 11.45
N VAL A 78 -10.93 -3.62 12.35
CA VAL A 78 -10.05 -2.57 12.90
C VAL A 78 -9.07 -3.20 13.90
N GLY A 79 -7.77 -3.10 13.65
CA GLY A 79 -6.69 -3.39 14.62
C GLY A 79 -5.70 -4.49 14.25
N GLU A 80 -6.02 -5.43 13.34
CA GLU A 80 -5.06 -6.46 12.89
C GLU A 80 -4.08 -5.96 11.82
N ASN A 81 -4.32 -4.77 11.30
CA ASN A 81 -3.60 -4.22 10.14
C ASN A 81 -2.58 -3.13 10.51
N GLU A 82 -2.10 -3.09 11.75
CA GLU A 82 -1.11 -2.13 12.24
C GLU A 82 0.21 -2.80 12.65
N ASN A 83 1.29 -2.01 12.69
CA ASN A 83 2.64 -2.40 13.10
C ASN A 83 3.25 -3.59 12.33
N LEU A 84 2.85 -3.76 11.07
CA LEU A 84 3.23 -4.86 10.19
C LEU A 84 4.68 -4.72 9.73
N THR A 85 5.40 -5.84 9.60
CA THR A 85 6.69 -5.89 8.89
C THR A 85 6.49 -5.68 7.39
N LEU A 86 7.59 -5.46 6.66
CA LEU A 86 7.58 -5.44 5.19
C LEU A 86 7.00 -6.74 4.60
N ASP A 87 7.40 -7.90 5.12
CA ASP A 87 6.91 -9.18 4.62
C ASP A 87 5.39 -9.35 4.84
N GLN A 88 4.90 -8.99 6.03
CA GLN A 88 3.48 -9.09 6.37
C GLN A 88 2.62 -8.18 5.50
N ILE A 89 3.04 -6.92 5.30
CA ILE A 89 2.26 -6.02 4.45
C ILE A 89 2.28 -6.46 2.98
N ILE A 90 3.39 -7.02 2.50
CA ILE A 90 3.42 -7.57 1.14
C ILE A 90 2.49 -8.79 1.03
N GLU A 91 2.44 -9.67 2.03
CA GLU A 91 1.53 -10.82 2.05
C GLU A 91 0.06 -10.38 1.96
N ILE A 92 -0.32 -9.37 2.74
CA ILE A 92 -1.67 -8.78 2.71
C ILE A 92 -1.95 -8.17 1.33
N ILE A 93 -1.04 -7.36 0.78
CA ILE A 93 -1.18 -6.75 -0.55
C ILE A 93 -1.31 -7.84 -1.63
N SER A 94 -0.50 -8.89 -1.55
CA SER A 94 -0.54 -10.02 -2.49
C SER A 94 -1.90 -10.69 -2.49
N THR A 95 -2.43 -10.96 -1.29
CA THR A 95 -3.70 -11.66 -1.10
C THR A 95 -4.89 -10.85 -1.64
N HIS A 96 -4.86 -9.52 -1.50
CA HIS A 96 -6.02 -8.70 -1.79
C HIS A 96 -5.99 -7.97 -3.13
N LEU A 97 -4.80 -7.74 -3.71
CA LEU A 97 -4.66 -7.04 -4.99
C LEU A 97 -4.24 -7.96 -6.15
N PHE A 98 -3.71 -9.15 -5.89
CA PHE A 98 -3.08 -10.00 -6.92
C PHE A 98 -3.55 -11.46 -6.92
N SER A 99 -4.56 -11.82 -6.11
CA SER A 99 -5.07 -13.19 -6.01
C SER A 99 -6.17 -13.54 -7.00
#